data_AF-A0A7Y8AGE7-F1
#
_entry.id   AF-A0A7Y8AGE7-F1
#
_cell.length_a   1.000
_cell.length_b   1.000
_cell.length_c   1.000
_cell.angle_alpha   90.00
_cell.angle_beta   90.00
_cell.angle_gamma   90.00
#
_symmetry.space_group_name_H-M   'P 1'
#
loop_
_entity.id
_entity.type
_entity.pdbx_description
1 polymer ?
#
loop_
_entity_poly.entity_id
_entity_poly.type
_entity_poly.pdbx_seq_one_letter_code
_entity_poly.pdbx_strand_id
1 'polypeptide(L)'
;MELAYVQKAIELTANRRNACPQFPVYDLLLKQLDYVKAVFDGSETDKSRLHQLSIGAIASKEFEENDPELARALKDAYYVAIQSARGLKIQLPD
;
A
#
# COMPACT_ATOMS: atom_id res chain seq x y z
N MET A 1 5.62 6.92 -12.25
CA MET A 1 4.15 6.82 -12.28
C MET A 1 3.64 5.82 -11.25
N GLU A 2 4.31 4.69 -11.02
CA GLU A 2 3.80 3.67 -10.08
C GLU A 2 4.11 3.99 -8.60
N LEU A 3 5.28 4.55 -8.30
CA LEU A 3 5.66 4.97 -6.95
C LEU A 3 4.71 6.03 -6.38
N ALA A 4 4.07 6.82 -7.23
CA ALA A 4 3.13 7.86 -6.82
C ALA A 4 1.89 7.27 -6.11
N TYR A 5 1.42 6.09 -6.53
CA TYR A 5 0.30 5.40 -5.86
C TYR A 5 0.70 4.92 -4.47
N VAL A 6 1.91 4.36 -4.34
CA VAL A 6 2.46 3.92 -3.04
C VAL A 6 2.64 5.13 -2.12
N GLN A 7 3.22 6.22 -2.63
CA GLN A 7 3.44 7.44 -1.86
C GLN A 7 2.12 8.09 -1.42
N LYS A 8 1.11 8.15 -2.31
CA LYS A 8 -0.24 8.62 -1.96
C LYS A 8 -0.87 7.77 -0.85
N ALA A 9 -0.73 6.45 -0.92
CA ALA A 9 -1.23 5.56 0.11
C ALA A 9 -0.52 5.78 1.46
N ILE A 10 0.79 6.03 1.47
CA ILE A 10 1.56 6.38 2.68
C ILE A 10 1.04 7.68 3.29
N GLU A 11 0.87 8.72 2.48
CA GLU A 11 0.40 10.03 2.93
C GLU A 11 -1.02 9.97 3.51
N LEU A 12 -1.94 9.30 2.82
CA LEU A 12 -3.30 9.10 3.32
C LEU A 12 -3.31 8.30 4.63
N THR A 13 -2.55 7.18 4.68
CA THR A 13 -2.46 6.35 5.89
C THR A 13 -1.87 7.14 7.05
N ALA A 14 -0.82 7.94 6.83
CA ALA A 14 -0.20 8.78 7.85
C ALA A 14 -1.16 9.87 8.35
N ASN A 15 -1.92 10.50 7.45
CA ASN A 15 -2.93 11.49 7.82
C ASN A 15 -4.02 10.87 8.70
N ARG A 16 -4.56 9.70 8.31
CA ARG A 16 -5.57 8.98 9.13
C ARG A 16 -4.99 8.47 10.45
N ARG A 17 -3.74 8.02 10.46
CA ARG A 17 -3.00 7.62 11.67
C ARG A 17 -2.84 8.78 12.66
N ASN A 18 -2.56 9.98 12.17
CA ASN A 18 -2.44 11.16 13.02
C ASN A 18 -3.80 11.61 13.59
N ALA A 19 -4.88 11.42 12.84
CA ALA A 19 -6.24 11.68 13.32
C ALA A 19 -6.72 10.63 14.34
N CYS A 20 -6.31 9.36 14.16
CA CYS A 20 -6.74 8.24 14.98
C CYS A 20 -5.55 7.34 15.41
N PRO A 21 -4.63 7.83 16.25
CA PRO A 21 -3.39 7.12 16.62
C PRO A 21 -3.63 5.86 17.48
N GLN A 22 -4.83 5.68 18.00
CA GLN A 22 -5.22 4.53 18.80
C GLN A 22 -5.34 3.22 17.99
N PHE A 23 -5.42 3.29 16.65
CA PHE A 23 -5.57 2.10 15.83
C PHE A 23 -4.22 1.61 15.29
N PRO A 24 -3.72 0.45 15.78
CA PRO A 24 -2.42 -0.08 15.37
C PRO A 24 -2.39 -0.54 13.90
N VAL A 25 -3.56 -0.69 13.26
CA VAL A 25 -3.67 -1.05 11.85
C VAL A 25 -2.96 -0.05 10.94
N TYR A 26 -2.97 1.24 11.29
CA TYR A 26 -2.30 2.26 10.48
C TYR A 26 -0.78 2.14 10.55
N ASP A 27 -0.21 1.86 11.74
CA ASP A 27 1.22 1.61 11.89
C ASP A 27 1.66 0.35 11.12
N LEU A 28 0.82 -0.69 11.11
CA LEU A 28 1.05 -1.90 10.32
C LEU A 28 1.04 -1.59 8.81
N LEU A 29 0.05 -0.83 8.34
CA LEU A 29 -0.07 -0.42 6.94
C LEU A 29 1.12 0.43 6.50
N LEU A 30 1.54 1.41 7.30
CA LEU A 30 2.71 2.25 7.00
C LEU A 30 3.97 1.40 6.85
N LYS A 31 4.22 0.46 7.76
CA LYS A 31 5.37 -0.47 7.65
C LYS A 31 5.33 -1.31 6.37
N GLN A 32 4.15 -1.77 5.97
CA GLN A 32 3.99 -2.56 4.74
C GLN A 32 4.18 -1.70 3.49
N LEU A 33 3.65 -0.46 3.47
CA LEU A 33 3.81 0.48 2.37
C LEU A 33 5.26 0.98 2.24
N ASP A 34 5.95 1.21 3.36
CA ASP A 34 7.37 1.58 3.38
C ASP A 34 8.25 0.46 2.82
N TYR A 35 7.93 -0.80 3.14
CA TYR A 35 8.59 -1.95 2.52
C TYR A 35 8.35 -1.99 1.01
N VAL A 36 7.11 -1.77 0.56
CA VAL A 36 6.81 -1.67 -0.88
C VAL A 36 7.66 -0.58 -1.51
N LYS A 37 7.69 0.62 -0.92
CA LYS A 37 8.51 1.74 -1.38
C LYS A 37 10.00 1.37 -1.46
N ALA A 38 10.56 0.73 -0.44
CA ALA A 38 11.95 0.29 -0.43
C ALA A 38 12.28 -0.70 -1.56
N VAL A 39 11.33 -1.58 -1.92
CA VAL A 39 11.48 -2.48 -3.06
C VAL A 39 11.49 -1.73 -4.39
N PHE A 40 10.66 -0.70 -4.53
CA PHE A 40 10.64 0.16 -5.72
C PHE A 40 11.89 1.04 -5.83
N ASP A 41 12.38 1.56 -4.71
CA ASP A 41 13.60 2.36 -4.64
C ASP A 41 14.88 1.50 -4.79
N GLY A 42 14.74 0.18 -4.94
CA GLY A 42 15.84 -0.77 -5.10
C GLY A 42 16.69 -0.98 -3.84
N SER A 43 16.27 -0.41 -2.70
CA SER A 43 16.91 -0.61 -1.39
C SER A 43 16.60 -1.98 -0.81
N GLU A 44 15.45 -2.56 -1.18
CA GLU A 44 15.05 -3.91 -0.83
C GLU A 44 15.05 -4.80 -2.08
N THR A 45 15.84 -5.87 -2.04
CA THR A 45 15.99 -6.81 -3.15
C THR A 45 15.11 -8.03 -3.00
N ASP A 46 14.69 -8.37 -1.78
CA ASP A 46 13.78 -9.48 -1.56
C ASP A 46 12.35 -9.05 -1.90
N LYS A 47 11.86 -9.48 -3.07
CA LYS A 47 10.49 -9.24 -3.54
C LYS A 47 9.51 -10.34 -3.12
N SER A 48 9.98 -11.42 -2.49
CA SER A 48 9.15 -12.58 -2.16
C SER A 48 8.03 -12.22 -1.18
N ARG A 49 8.27 -11.23 -0.31
CA ARG A 49 7.31 -10.80 0.72
C ARG A 49 6.24 -9.84 0.17
N LEU A 50 6.36 -9.34 -1.06
CA LEU A 50 5.30 -8.52 -1.69
C LEU A 50 3.98 -9.28 -1.79
N HIS A 51 4.02 -10.60 -2.01
CA HIS A 51 2.83 -11.46 -2.07
C HIS A 51 2.25 -11.80 -0.68
N GLN A 52 2.96 -11.49 0.40
CA GLN A 52 2.53 -11.75 1.78
C GLN A 52 1.92 -10.52 2.46
N LEU A 53 1.87 -9.39 1.77
CA LEU A 53 1.34 -8.15 2.33
C LEU A 53 -0.17 -8.28 2.58
N SER A 54 -0.59 -7.84 3.75
CA SER A 54 -2.01 -7.85 4.15
C SER A 54 -2.74 -6.56 3.75
N ILE A 55 -2.07 -5.62 3.07
CA ILE A 55 -2.61 -4.32 2.63
C ILE A 55 -3.96 -4.50 1.94
N GLY A 56 -4.06 -5.36 0.93
CA GLY A 56 -5.30 -5.54 0.17
C GLY A 56 -6.45 -6.10 1.02
N ALA A 57 -6.16 -7.04 1.92
CA ALA A 57 -7.18 -7.62 2.80
C ALA A 57 -7.67 -6.61 3.85
N ILE A 58 -6.75 -5.82 4.42
CA ILE A 58 -7.07 -4.75 5.37
C ILE A 58 -7.91 -3.68 4.67
N ALA A 59 -7.51 -3.24 3.47
CA ALA A 59 -8.24 -2.25 2.69
C ALA A 59 -9.70 -2.64 2.44
N SER A 60 -9.96 -3.88 2.04
CA SER A 60 -11.33 -4.36 1.83
C SER A 60 -12.12 -4.53 3.12
N LYS A 61 -11.50 -5.05 4.19
CA LYS A 61 -12.24 -5.41 5.42
C LYS A 61 -12.49 -4.24 6.36
N GLU A 62 -11.50 -3.36 6.51
CA GLU A 62 -11.53 -2.29 7.52
C GLU A 62 -11.98 -0.95 6.93
N PHE A 63 -11.63 -0.68 5.67
CA PHE A 63 -11.73 0.66 5.10
C PHE A 63 -12.72 0.77 3.94
N GLU A 64 -13.14 -0.30 3.28
CA GLU A 64 -14.01 -0.21 2.09
C GLU A 64 -15.34 0.51 2.39
N GLU A 65 -15.91 0.31 3.57
CA GLU A 65 -17.15 0.96 3.99
C GLU A 65 -16.91 2.26 4.78
N ASN A 66 -15.87 2.30 5.63
CA ASN A 66 -15.63 3.42 6.54
C ASN A 66 -14.80 4.54 5.91
N ASP A 67 -13.91 4.21 4.98
CA ASP A 67 -12.93 5.09 4.37
C ASP A 67 -12.58 4.64 2.93
N PRO A 68 -13.54 4.76 2.00
CA PRO A 68 -13.39 4.23 0.65
C PRO A 68 -12.22 4.88 -0.11
N GLU A 69 -11.86 6.12 0.22
CA GLU A 69 -10.70 6.80 -0.34
C GLU A 69 -9.38 6.11 0.06
N LEU A 70 -9.18 5.86 1.36
CA LEU A 70 -8.01 5.14 1.84
C LEU A 70 -8.01 3.69 1.31
N ALA A 71 -9.15 3.02 1.34
CA ALA A 71 -9.29 1.67 0.80
C ALA A 71 -8.85 1.60 -0.66
N ARG A 72 -9.25 2.57 -1.49
CA ARG A 72 -8.85 2.62 -2.89
C ARG A 72 -7.35 2.82 -3.04
N ALA A 73 -6.78 3.80 -2.32
CA ALA A 73 -5.34 4.07 -2.38
C ALA A 73 -4.50 2.85 -1.95
N LEU A 74 -4.91 2.14 -0.89
CA LEU A 74 -4.25 0.93 -0.42
C LEU A 74 -4.36 -0.22 -1.45
N LYS A 75 -5.53 -0.41 -2.07
CA LYS A 75 -5.74 -1.41 -3.13
C LYS A 75 -4.88 -1.11 -4.36
N ASP A 76 -4.81 0.15 -4.78
CA ASP A 76 -3.99 0.57 -5.93
C ASP A 76 -2.50 0.36 -5.64
N ALA A 77 -2.02 0.76 -4.46
CA ALA A 77 -0.63 0.53 -4.03
C ALA A 77 -0.29 -0.96 -3.95
N TYR A 78 -1.18 -1.79 -3.40
CA TYR A 78 -0.99 -3.24 -3.34
C TYR A 78 -0.97 -3.86 -4.74
N TYR A 79 -1.86 -3.43 -5.64
CA TYR A 79 -1.88 -3.90 -7.02
C TYR A 79 -0.57 -3.61 -7.74
N VAL A 80 -0.09 -2.37 -7.65
CA VAL A 80 1.21 -1.94 -8.20
C VAL A 80 2.35 -2.78 -7.64
N ALA A 81 2.37 -3.00 -6.32
CA ALA A 81 3.39 -3.82 -5.65
C ALA A 81 3.44 -5.26 -6.20
N ILE A 82 2.27 -5.91 -6.34
CA ILE A 82 2.17 -7.28 -6.85
C ILE A 82 2.58 -7.37 -8.33
N GLN A 83 2.23 -6.38 -9.15
CA GLN A 83 2.65 -6.35 -10.56
C GLN A 83 4.16 -6.19 -10.71
N SER A 84 4.77 -5.31 -9.91
CA SER A 84 6.23 -5.14 -9.89
C SER A 84 6.98 -6.35 -9.34
N ALA A 85 6.39 -7.10 -8.41
CA ALA A 85 6.95 -8.38 -7.95
C ALA A 85 7.08 -9.39 -9.09
N ARG A 86 6.12 -9.39 -10.02
CA ARG A 86 6.03 -10.32 -11.15
C ARG A 86 6.84 -9.88 -12.38
N GLY A 87 7.49 -8.70 -12.34
CA GLY A 87 8.20 -8.13 -13.47
C GLY A 87 7.28 -7.79 -14.66
N LEU A 88 5.98 -7.63 -14.40
CA LEU A 88 4.97 -7.33 -15.42
C LEU A 88 4.93 -5.81 -15.66
N LYS A 89 4.78 -5.39 -16.92
CA LYS A 89 4.50 -3.99 -17.26
C LYS A 89 3.15 -3.60 -16.65
N ILE A 90 3.16 -2.61 -15.77
CA ILE A 90 1.96 -2.11 -15.09
C ILE A 90 1.06 -1.41 -16.11
N GLN A 91 -0.16 -1.92 -16.29
CA GLN A 91 -1.25 -1.21 -16.95
C GLN A 91 -2.32 -0.94 -15.90
N LEU A 92 -2.25 0.22 -15.25
CA LEU A 92 -3.36 0.73 -14.48
C LEU A 92 -4.33 1.42 -15.46
N PRO A 93 -5.66 1.19 -15.35
CA PRO A 93 -6.61 2.00 -16.10
C PRO A 93 -6.54 3.45 -15.60
N ASP A 94 -6.47 4.41 -16.55
CA ASP A 94 -6.59 5.84 -16.32
C ASP A 94 -7.89 6.21 -15.58
#